data_AF-A0A2E7NHX3-F1
#
_entry.id   AF-A0A2E7NHX3-F1
#
_cell.length_a   1.000
_cell.length_b   1.000
_cell.length_c   1.000
_cell.angle_alpha   90.00
_cell.angle_beta   90.00
_cell.angle_gamma   90.00
#
_symmetry.space_group_name_H-M   'P 1'
#
loop_
_entity.id
_entity.type
_entity.pdbx_description
1 polymer ?
#
loop_
_entity_poly.entity_id
_entity_poly.type
_entity_poly.pdbx_seq_one_letter_code
_entity_poly.pdbx_strand_id
1 'polypeptide(L)'
;METGRPEGIKGWLLVYVSGSIPLLMVYSMGLSGWFFEYPIVLMVAIFLLLASPLLLILLRHPKAPLWNIAVLWILVILMALRSISVFLLPVSGEEMSSEELPVVVMMLSGIVSISIGWAMVWTKYFRESVRVRNTFY
;
A
#
# COMPACT_ATOMS: atom_id res chain seq x y z
N MET A 1 1.93 41.05 12.17
CA MET A 1 0.80 40.19 12.56
C MET A 1 -0.21 40.23 11.43
N GLU A 2 -0.91 39.11 11.17
CA GLU A 2 -1.66 38.74 9.95
C GLU A 2 -0.77 38.19 8.81
N THR A 3 -0.91 36.98 8.28
CA THR A 3 -1.78 35.82 8.53
C THR A 3 -1.03 34.57 8.04
N GLY A 4 -0.92 33.56 8.90
CA GLY A 4 -0.35 32.26 8.52
C GLY A 4 -1.22 31.58 7.48
N ARG A 5 -0.76 31.55 6.23
CA ARG A 5 -1.30 30.59 5.25
C ARG A 5 -0.86 29.20 5.69
N PRO A 6 -1.77 28.23 5.87
CA PRO A 6 -1.35 26.88 6.21
C PRO A 6 -0.58 26.34 5.01
N GLU A 7 0.73 26.18 5.12
CA GLU A 7 1.53 25.56 4.08
C GLU A 7 1.00 24.13 3.88
N GLY A 8 0.20 23.93 2.84
CA GLY A 8 -0.44 22.64 2.50
C GLY A 8 0.56 21.49 2.41
N ILE A 9 0.04 20.26 2.37
CA ILE A 9 0.84 19.09 2.01
C ILE A 9 1.37 19.31 0.60
N LYS A 10 2.69 19.41 0.45
CA LYS A 10 3.35 19.82 -0.79
C LYS A 10 4.55 18.93 -1.12
N GLY A 11 4.86 18.84 -2.42
CA GLY A 11 6.01 18.10 -2.93
C GLY A 11 5.87 16.58 -2.72
N TRP A 12 6.92 15.95 -2.23
CA TRP A 12 7.00 14.49 -2.11
C TRP A 12 5.90 13.84 -1.25
N LEU A 13 5.31 14.54 -0.28
CA LEU A 13 4.15 14.02 0.45
C LEU A 13 2.89 13.88 -0.42
N LEU A 14 2.68 14.79 -1.39
CA LEU A 14 1.59 14.64 -2.36
C LEU A 14 1.85 13.47 -3.31
N VAL A 15 3.09 13.28 -3.73
CA VAL A 15 3.49 12.13 -4.58
C VAL A 15 3.23 10.83 -3.83
N TYR A 16 3.55 10.78 -2.53
CA TYR A 16 3.24 9.62 -1.70
C TYR A 16 1.74 9.34 -1.63
N VAL A 17 0.93 10.35 -1.29
CA VAL A 17 -0.52 10.17 -1.13
C VAL A 17 -1.17 9.78 -2.46
N SER A 18 -0.86 10.50 -3.54
CA SER A 18 -1.42 10.25 -4.87
C SER A 18 -0.98 8.89 -5.43
N GLY A 19 0.28 8.48 -5.24
CA GLY A 19 0.76 7.16 -5.67
C GLY A 19 0.26 6.02 -4.80
N SER A 20 -0.01 6.27 -3.52
CA SER A 20 -0.52 5.23 -2.61
C SER A 20 -1.97 4.88 -2.88
N ILE A 21 -2.81 5.82 -3.35
CA ILE A 21 -4.22 5.53 -3.68
C ILE A 21 -4.39 4.40 -4.71
N PRO A 22 -3.81 4.47 -5.93
CA PRO A 22 -3.95 3.38 -6.90
C PRO A 22 -3.29 2.08 -6.43
N LEU A 23 -2.17 2.16 -5.71
CA LEU A 23 -1.53 0.98 -5.11
C LEU A 23 -2.44 0.28 -4.10
N LEU A 24 -3.03 1.05 -3.18
CA LEU A 24 -3.98 0.54 -2.20
C LEU A 24 -5.20 -0.07 -2.87
N MET A 25 -5.66 0.49 -3.99
CA MET A 25 -6.77 -0.08 -4.76
C MET A 25 -6.42 -1.47 -5.30
N VAL A 26 -5.26 -1.62 -5.94
CA VAL A 26 -4.77 -2.92 -6.45
C VAL A 26 -4.59 -3.93 -5.32
N TYR A 27 -4.01 -3.53 -4.18
CA TYR A 27 -3.84 -4.42 -3.04
C TYR A 27 -5.17 -4.82 -2.41
N SER A 28 -6.12 -3.89 -2.33
CA SER A 28 -7.45 -4.20 -1.81
C SER A 28 -8.21 -5.18 -2.69
N MET A 29 -8.06 -5.08 -4.01
CA MET A 29 -8.56 -6.09 -4.96
C MET A 29 -7.92 -7.46 -4.68
N GLY A 30 -6.59 -7.53 -4.64
CA GLY A 30 -5.87 -8.78 -4.42
C GLY A 30 -6.12 -9.43 -3.05
N LEU A 31 -6.40 -8.63 -2.02
CA LEU A 31 -6.70 -9.12 -0.67
C LEU A 31 -8.17 -9.52 -0.48
N SER A 32 -9.11 -8.92 -1.22
CA SER A 32 -10.54 -9.25 -1.12
C SER A 32 -10.95 -10.46 -1.95
N GLY A 33 -10.21 -10.79 -3.01
CA GLY A 33 -10.48 -11.95 -3.86
C GLY A 33 -9.51 -12.03 -5.03
N TRP A 34 -9.79 -12.91 -5.98
CA TRP A 34 -9.09 -12.90 -7.26
C TRP A 34 -9.69 -11.82 -8.15
N PHE A 35 -8.88 -11.21 -9.03
CA PHE A 35 -9.19 -9.99 -9.80
C PHE A 35 -10.53 -9.99 -10.57
N PHE A 36 -11.23 -11.12 -10.72
CA PHE A 36 -12.50 -11.25 -11.42
C PHE A 36 -13.72 -11.58 -10.54
N GLU A 37 -13.53 -11.96 -9.26
CA GLU A 37 -14.62 -12.37 -8.34
C GLU A 37 -14.38 -11.90 -6.88
N TYR A 38 -14.02 -10.64 -6.68
CA TYR A 38 -13.84 -10.12 -5.33
C TYR A 38 -15.12 -9.47 -4.78
N PRO A 39 -15.49 -9.70 -3.51
CA PRO A 39 -16.63 -9.02 -2.88
C PRO A 39 -16.33 -7.52 -2.80
N ILE A 40 -17.02 -6.71 -3.60
CA ILE A 40 -16.76 -5.27 -3.71
C ILE A 40 -16.83 -4.59 -2.33
N VAL A 41 -17.80 -4.97 -1.50
CA VAL A 41 -17.94 -4.43 -0.14
C VAL A 41 -16.69 -4.70 0.71
N LEU A 42 -16.12 -5.90 0.60
CA LEU A 42 -14.88 -6.26 1.31
C LEU A 42 -13.68 -5.48 0.75
N MET A 43 -13.57 -5.37 -0.58
CA MET A 43 -12.52 -4.57 -1.22
C MET A 43 -12.55 -3.12 -0.72
N VAL A 44 -13.74 -2.48 -0.71
CA VAL A 44 -13.91 -1.11 -0.24
C VAL A 44 -13.56 -1.00 1.24
N ALA A 45 -13.99 -1.95 2.08
CA ALA A 45 -13.66 -1.95 3.49
C ALA A 45 -12.15 -2.05 3.74
N ILE A 46 -11.46 -2.94 3.03
CA ILE A 46 -9.99 -3.08 3.09
C ILE A 46 -9.32 -1.77 2.64
N PHE A 47 -9.77 -1.19 1.53
CA PHE A 47 -9.23 0.07 1.02
C PHE A 47 -9.36 1.19 2.04
N LEU A 48 -10.54 1.39 2.62
CA LEU A 48 -10.78 2.44 3.61
C LEU A 48 -9.92 2.24 4.86
N LEU A 49 -9.78 1.00 5.33
CA LEU A 49 -8.93 0.65 6.46
C LEU A 49 -7.47 1.02 6.17
N LEU A 50 -6.94 0.60 5.02
CA LEU A 50 -5.54 0.82 4.63
C LEU A 50 -5.25 2.27 4.24
N ALA A 51 -6.25 3.03 3.79
CA ALA A 51 -6.13 4.45 3.48
C ALA A 51 -6.17 5.34 4.72
N SER A 52 -6.58 4.82 5.89
CA SER A 52 -6.66 5.59 7.14
C SER A 52 -5.35 6.31 7.55
N PRO A 53 -4.13 5.76 7.36
CA PRO A 53 -2.90 6.48 7.65
C PRO A 53 -2.64 7.63 6.67
N LEU A 54 -3.14 7.55 5.42
CA LEU A 54 -3.05 8.66 4.47
C LEU A 54 -3.88 9.84 4.97
N LEU A 55 -5.04 9.58 5.58
CA LEU A 55 -5.85 10.62 6.23
C LEU A 55 -5.06 11.31 7.36
N LEU A 56 -4.26 10.57 8.14
CA LEU A 56 -3.42 11.17 9.18
C LEU A 56 -2.38 12.15 8.60
N ILE A 57 -1.88 11.89 7.38
CA ILE A 57 -1.02 12.84 6.66
C ILE A 57 -1.82 14.09 6.30
N LEU A 58 -3.03 13.92 5.74
CA LEU A 58 -3.95 15.02 5.39
C LEU A 58 -4.28 15.92 6.60
N LEU A 59 -4.48 15.30 7.76
CA LEU A 59 -4.77 15.97 9.03
C LEU A 59 -3.53 16.47 9.78
N ARG A 60 -2.32 16.24 9.25
CA ARG A 60 -1.04 16.61 9.87
C ARG A 60 -0.84 16.05 11.28
N HIS A 61 -1.35 14.85 11.52
CA HIS A 61 -1.24 14.24 12.84
C HIS A 61 0.23 13.87 13.12
N PRO A 62 0.78 14.12 14.32
CA PRO A 62 2.20 13.91 14.61
C PRO A 62 2.65 12.44 14.46
N LYS A 63 1.72 11.50 14.66
CA LYS A 63 1.97 10.06 14.46
C LYS A 63 1.79 9.60 13.00
N ALA A 64 1.46 10.48 12.06
CA ALA A 64 1.23 10.10 10.66
C ALA A 64 2.44 9.38 10.03
N PRO A 65 3.70 9.83 10.19
CA PRO A 65 4.84 9.12 9.60
C PRO A 65 4.97 7.68 10.12
N LEU A 66 4.77 7.48 11.43
CA LEU A 66 4.86 6.16 12.06
C LEU A 66 3.81 5.19 11.51
N TRP A 67 2.54 5.62 11.46
CA TRP A 67 1.44 4.78 10.97
C TRP A 67 1.57 4.45 9.49
N ASN A 68 2.07 5.39 8.66
CA ASN A 68 2.30 5.13 7.25
C ASN A 68 3.43 4.14 7.02
N ILE A 69 4.54 4.24 7.76
CA ILE A 69 5.61 3.22 7.74
C ILE A 69 5.05 1.86 8.15
N ALA A 70 4.29 1.78 9.24
CA ALA A 70 3.73 0.53 9.72
C ALA A 70 2.83 -0.13 8.66
N VAL A 71 1.91 0.62 8.07
CA VAL A 71 0.99 0.08 7.04
C VAL A 71 1.73 -0.31 5.76
N LEU A 72 2.77 0.42 5.34
CA LEU A 72 3.59 0.02 4.18
C LEU A 72 4.21 -1.37 4.39
N TRP A 73 4.77 -1.64 5.56
CA TRP A 73 5.39 -2.95 5.84
C TRP A 73 4.36 -4.05 6.09
N ILE A 74 3.23 -3.74 6.73
CA ILE A 74 2.10 -4.68 6.83
C ILE A 74 1.63 -5.09 5.43
N LEU A 75 1.49 -4.15 4.50
CA LEU A 75 1.12 -4.43 3.12
C LEU A 75 2.12 -5.34 2.41
N VAL A 76 3.43 -5.12 2.58
CA VAL A 76 4.46 -6.02 2.04
C VAL A 76 4.25 -7.44 2.53
N ILE A 77 4.04 -7.61 3.84
CA ILE A 77 3.82 -8.93 4.45
C ILE A 77 2.53 -9.56 3.90
N LEU A 78 1.43 -8.80 3.86
CA LEU A 78 0.15 -9.29 3.37
C LEU A 78 0.22 -9.69 1.89
N MET A 79 0.86 -8.90 1.04
CA MET A 79 1.00 -9.22 -0.38
C MET A 79 1.93 -10.41 -0.61
N ALA A 80 2.99 -10.57 0.20
CA ALA A 80 3.83 -11.76 0.16
C ALA A 80 3.06 -13.02 0.58
N LEU A 81 2.36 -12.97 1.72
CA LEU A 81 1.53 -14.08 2.19
C LEU A 81 0.42 -14.42 1.20
N ARG A 82 -0.22 -13.40 0.62
CA ARG A 82 -1.25 -13.58 -0.40
C ARG A 82 -0.68 -14.27 -1.63
N SER A 83 0.51 -13.86 -2.09
CA SER A 83 1.20 -14.48 -3.22
C SER A 83 1.56 -15.94 -2.95
N ILE A 84 2.01 -16.27 -1.74
CA ILE A 84 2.30 -17.66 -1.34
C ILE A 84 1.00 -18.49 -1.29
N SER A 85 -0.09 -17.91 -0.77
CA SER A 85 -1.38 -18.60 -0.63
C SER A 85 -1.93 -19.11 -1.96
N VAL A 86 -1.61 -18.45 -3.08
CA VAL A 86 -1.99 -18.86 -4.44
C VAL A 86 -1.51 -20.28 -4.75
N PHE A 87 -0.29 -20.62 -4.34
CA PHE A 87 0.33 -21.92 -4.65
C PHE A 87 -0.06 -23.00 -3.64
N LEU A 88 -0.45 -22.60 -2.41
CA LEU A 88 -0.82 -23.54 -1.35
C LEU A 88 -2.30 -23.94 -1.39
N LEU A 89 -3.17 -23.04 -1.86
CA LEU A 89 -4.62 -23.20 -1.84
C LEU A 89 -5.21 -22.82 -3.21
N PRO A 90 -5.07 -23.68 -4.23
CA PRO A 90 -5.61 -23.43 -5.55
C PRO A 90 -7.14 -23.31 -5.51
N VAL A 91 -7.67 -22.27 -6.15
CA VAL A 91 -9.10 -21.90 -6.08
C VAL A 91 -10.01 -22.91 -6.78
N SER A 92 -9.52 -23.54 -7.85
CA SER A 92 -10.27 -24.51 -8.65
C SER A 92 -10.18 -25.94 -8.12
N GLY A 93 -9.33 -26.21 -7.12
CA GLY A 93 -8.98 -27.57 -6.70
C GLY A 93 -8.14 -28.36 -7.72
N GLU A 94 -7.89 -27.79 -8.90
CA GLU A 94 -6.97 -28.34 -9.90
C GLU A 94 -5.58 -27.73 -9.72
N GLU A 95 -4.56 -28.57 -9.92
CA GLU A 95 -3.18 -28.11 -9.92
C GLU A 95 -2.93 -27.17 -11.10
N MET A 96 -2.25 -26.05 -10.83
CA MET A 96 -1.86 -25.09 -11.85
C MET A 96 -0.99 -25.77 -12.91
N SER A 97 -1.31 -25.56 -14.19
CA SER A 97 -0.52 -26.16 -15.26
C SER A 97 0.91 -25.62 -15.28
N SER A 98 1.85 -26.43 -15.76
CA SER A 98 3.26 -26.03 -15.89
C SER A 98 3.48 -24.84 -16.83
N GLU A 99 2.53 -24.55 -17.71
CA GLU A 99 2.57 -23.42 -18.65
C GLU A 99 2.06 -22.11 -18.03
N GLU A 100 1.10 -22.18 -17.10
CA GLU A 100 0.55 -21.01 -16.39
C GLU A 100 1.44 -20.57 -15.23
N LEU A 101 2.13 -21.52 -14.60
CA LEU A 101 2.95 -21.30 -13.41
C LEU A 101 4.01 -20.19 -13.58
N PRO A 102 4.79 -20.11 -14.68
CA PRO A 102 5.76 -19.04 -14.89
C PRO A 102 5.12 -17.65 -14.95
N VAL A 103 3.96 -17.54 -15.61
CA VAL A 103 3.24 -16.28 -15.78
C VAL A 103 2.73 -15.77 -14.43
N VAL A 104 2.13 -16.67 -13.63
CA VAL A 104 1.63 -16.33 -12.29
C VAL A 104 2.77 -15.95 -11.35
N VAL A 105 3.87 -16.71 -11.35
CA VAL A 105 5.07 -16.38 -10.55
C VAL A 105 5.63 -15.01 -10.92
N MET A 106 5.72 -14.70 -12.21
CA MET A 106 6.22 -13.41 -12.69
C MET A 106 5.31 -12.25 -12.26
N MET A 107 3.99 -12.42 -12.36
CA MET A 107 3.03 -11.40 -11.93
C MET A 107 3.10 -11.15 -10.42
N LEU A 108 3.06 -12.22 -9.61
CA LEU A 108 3.07 -12.12 -8.16
C LEU A 108 4.40 -11.57 -7.63
N SER A 109 5.53 -12.02 -8.19
CA SER A 109 6.84 -11.46 -7.83
C SER A 109 6.93 -9.97 -8.14
N GLY A 110 6.40 -9.53 -9.30
CA GLY A 110 6.30 -8.11 -9.64
C GLY A 110 5.51 -7.31 -8.59
N ILE A 111 4.35 -7.80 -8.17
CA ILE A 111 3.51 -7.15 -7.15
C ILE A 111 4.25 -7.03 -5.80
N VAL A 112 4.91 -8.10 -5.36
CA VAL A 112 5.68 -8.10 -4.11
C VAL A 112 6.88 -7.16 -4.21
N SER A 113 7.61 -7.16 -5.33
CA SER A 113 8.74 -6.25 -5.57
C SER A 113 8.32 -4.79 -5.55
N ILE A 114 7.20 -4.44 -6.18
CA ILE A 114 6.64 -3.08 -6.13
C ILE A 114 6.27 -2.69 -4.70
N SER A 115 5.65 -3.60 -3.95
CA SER A 115 5.30 -3.39 -2.52
C SER A 115 6.55 -3.05 -1.71
N ILE A 116 7.61 -3.84 -1.86
CA ILE A 116 8.87 -3.67 -1.15
C ILE A 116 9.54 -2.35 -1.54
N GLY A 117 9.65 -2.08 -2.84
CA GLY A 117 10.26 -0.85 -3.34
C GLY A 117 9.55 0.41 -2.84
N TRP A 118 8.22 0.41 -2.89
CA TRP A 118 7.40 1.50 -2.35
C TRP A 118 7.62 1.67 -0.84
N ALA A 119 7.59 0.57 -0.07
CA ALA A 119 7.82 0.61 1.37
C ALA A 119 9.22 1.14 1.73
N MET A 120 10.26 0.73 1.03
CA MET A 120 11.64 1.19 1.27
C MET A 120 11.80 2.70 0.99
N VAL A 121 11.39 3.15 -0.20
CA VAL A 121 11.53 4.56 -0.63
C VAL A 121 10.83 5.48 0.37
N TRP A 122 9.59 5.16 0.73
CA TRP A 122 8.81 6.02 1.61
C TRP A 122 9.19 5.88 3.08
N THR A 123 9.64 4.72 3.54
CA THR A 123 10.22 4.58 4.88
C THR A 123 11.44 5.50 5.04
N LYS A 124 12.34 5.50 4.04
CA LYS A 124 13.50 6.40 4.03
C LYS A 124 13.06 7.86 4.07
N TYR A 125 12.12 8.24 3.21
CA TYR A 125 11.59 9.60 3.17
C TYR A 125 10.97 10.03 4.50
N PHE A 126 10.14 9.19 5.13
CA PHE A 126 9.50 9.51 6.40
C PHE A 126 10.49 9.63 7.57
N ARG A 127 11.62 8.91 7.54
CA ARG A 127 12.63 8.95 8.60
C ARG A 127 13.64 10.09 8.45
N GLU A 128 14.09 10.35 7.22
CA GLU A 128 15.25 11.21 6.99
C GLU A 128 14.88 12.62 6.48
N SER A 129 13.65 12.81 5.98
CA SER A 129 13.27 14.09 5.36
C SER A 129 13.07 15.19 6.40
N VAL A 130 13.87 16.26 6.27
CA VAL A 130 13.69 17.51 7.04
C VAL A 130 12.27 18.08 6.85
N ARG A 131 11.68 17.92 5.67
CA ARG A 131 10.32 18.37 5.40
C ARG A 131 9.28 17.60 6.21
N VAL A 132 9.44 16.29 6.36
CA VAL A 132 8.55 15.47 7.21
C VAL A 132 8.70 15.91 8.67
N ARG A 133 9.94 16.11 9.13
CA ARG A 133 10.20 16.63 10.48
C ARG A 133 9.45 17.93 10.71
N ASN A 134 9.66 18.94 9.87
CA ASN A 134 9.02 20.27 10.02
C ASN A 134 7.50 20.26 9.83
N THR A 135 6.91 19.21 9.25
CA THR A 135 5.46 19.12 9.01
C THR A 135 4.71 18.43 10.15
N PHE A 136 5.36 17.52 10.87
CA PHE A 136 4.72 16.62 11.85
C PHE A 136 5.33 16.67 13.26
N TYR A 137 6.49 17.29 13.44
CA TYR A 137 7.21 17.44 14.71
C TYR A 137 7.51 18.92 14.97
#